data_AF-J9W5C4-F1
#
_entry.id   AF-J9W5C4-F1
#
_cell.length_a   1.000
_cell.length_b   1.000
_cell.length_c   1.000
_cell.angle_alpha   90.00
_cell.angle_beta   90.00
_cell.angle_gamma   90.00
#
_symmetry.space_group_name_H-M   'P 1'
#
loop_
_entity.id
_entity.type
_entity.pdbx_description
1 polymer ?
#
loop_
_entity_poly.entity_id
_entity_poly.type
_entity_poly.pdbx_seq_one_letter_code
_entity_poly.pdbx_strand_id
1 'polypeptide(L)'
;MVSRESAGAAIRALRESRDWSLADLAAATGVSIMGLSFLERGARKPHKSTVQKIENGLGLPPGTYSRLLVAADPDAELARLMAAQASAAMPARRTGPVVVDRHSDTEVLEGYAEAQLDALKSVIDRLPATTSNEYETYILSVIAQCVKAEMLAASSWRVAVSAGADSTGRLMEHLQALEATRTALLKRMPGSLSARFDRACAQSSLPETIIAALVGVDVDEIWDIRNRGVISPGALPRVRAFTEAVETTGQEQQESHDGAEGAQ
;
A
#
# COMPACT_ATOMS: atom_id res chain seq x y z
N MET A 1 21.23 25.22 -24.11
CA MET A 1 21.41 25.41 -22.66
C MET A 1 20.42 24.48 -21.99
N VAL A 2 20.90 23.43 -21.30
CA VAL A 2 20.00 22.48 -20.62
C VAL A 2 19.28 23.26 -19.51
N SER A 3 17.94 23.25 -19.51
CA SER A 3 17.15 24.11 -18.65
C SER A 3 16.31 23.30 -17.65
N ARG A 4 15.89 23.94 -16.58
CA ARG A 4 14.94 23.34 -15.63
C ARG A 4 13.61 23.01 -16.29
N GLU A 5 13.25 23.73 -17.36
CA GLU A 5 12.03 23.49 -18.13
C GLU A 5 12.16 22.18 -18.90
N SER A 6 13.29 21.88 -19.52
CA SER A 6 13.48 20.62 -20.25
C SER A 6 13.51 19.41 -19.29
N ALA A 7 14.13 19.55 -18.12
CA ALA A 7 14.08 18.51 -17.08
C ALA A 7 12.66 18.32 -16.50
N GLY A 8 11.93 19.42 -16.32
CA GLY A 8 10.53 19.39 -15.89
C GLY A 8 9.59 18.78 -16.93
N ALA A 9 9.81 19.09 -18.20
CA ALA A 9 9.05 18.54 -19.33
C ALA A 9 9.23 17.02 -19.46
N ALA A 10 10.45 16.50 -19.24
CA ALA A 10 10.69 15.06 -19.25
C ALA A 10 9.95 14.33 -18.11
N ILE A 11 9.93 14.92 -16.91
CA ILE A 11 9.14 14.38 -15.78
C ILE A 11 7.64 14.42 -16.08
N ARG A 12 7.17 15.49 -16.72
CA ARG A 12 5.78 15.62 -17.17
C ARG A 12 5.42 14.54 -18.18
N ALA A 13 6.25 14.33 -19.20
CA ALA A 13 6.04 13.33 -20.23
C ALA A 13 5.97 11.92 -19.62
N LEU A 14 6.83 11.62 -18.64
CA LEU A 14 6.77 10.36 -17.89
C LEU A 14 5.46 10.21 -17.11
N ARG A 15 5.02 11.26 -16.40
CA ARG A 15 3.75 11.24 -15.67
C ARG A 15 2.57 10.99 -16.63
N GLU A 16 2.52 11.71 -17.74
CA GLU A 16 1.46 11.58 -18.74
C GLU A 16 1.50 10.22 -19.44
N SER A 17 2.68 9.63 -19.68
CA SER A 17 2.81 8.27 -20.24
C SER A 17 2.27 7.15 -19.35
N ARG A 18 2.00 7.45 -18.07
CA ARG A 18 1.39 6.54 -17.09
C ARG A 18 -0.09 6.88 -16.83
N ASP A 19 -0.66 7.78 -17.64
CA ASP A 19 -2.02 8.31 -17.47
C ASP A 19 -2.25 8.97 -16.10
N TRP A 20 -1.19 9.46 -15.44
CA TRP A 20 -1.31 10.10 -14.13
C TRP A 20 -1.62 11.59 -14.29
N SER A 21 -2.63 12.08 -13.57
CA SER A 21 -2.84 13.51 -13.39
C SER A 21 -1.84 14.11 -12.39
N LEU A 22 -1.77 15.44 -12.32
CA LEU A 22 -1.01 16.12 -11.27
C LEU A 22 -1.54 15.78 -9.86
N ALA A 23 -2.83 15.45 -9.73
CA ALA A 23 -3.42 15.05 -8.47
C ALA A 23 -2.96 13.65 -8.04
N ASP A 24 -2.85 12.72 -9.00
CA ASP A 24 -2.39 11.36 -8.74
C ASP A 24 -0.92 11.35 -8.33
N LEU A 25 -0.08 12.12 -9.02
CA LEU A 25 1.32 12.28 -8.62
C LEU A 25 1.45 13.00 -7.25
N ALA A 26 0.56 13.94 -6.95
CA ALA A 26 0.54 14.61 -5.65
C ALA A 26 0.19 13.63 -4.52
N ALA A 27 -0.80 12.77 -4.74
CA ALA A 27 -1.18 11.72 -3.80
C ALA A 27 -0.03 10.72 -3.58
N ALA A 28 0.62 10.27 -4.66
CA ALA A 28 1.72 9.31 -4.60
C ALA A 28 2.99 9.85 -3.91
N THR A 29 3.24 11.17 -4.00
CA THR A 29 4.50 11.79 -3.52
C THR A 29 4.35 12.61 -2.24
N GLY A 30 3.13 12.98 -1.88
CA GLY A 30 2.85 13.96 -0.82
C GLY A 30 3.39 15.36 -1.15
N VAL A 31 3.58 15.69 -2.43
CA VAL A 31 3.97 17.03 -2.91
C VAL A 31 2.74 17.73 -3.46
N SER A 32 2.56 19.01 -3.11
CA SER A 32 1.40 19.78 -3.62
C SER A 32 1.34 19.83 -5.15
N ILE A 33 0.13 19.79 -5.70
CA ILE A 33 -0.15 19.95 -7.14
C ILE A 33 0.53 21.19 -7.71
N MET A 34 0.49 22.30 -6.97
CA MET A 34 1.16 23.54 -7.36
C MET A 34 2.69 23.40 -7.40
N GLY A 35 3.27 22.69 -6.43
CA GLY A 35 4.70 22.38 -6.41
C GLY A 35 5.14 21.50 -7.57
N LEU A 36 4.33 20.50 -7.94
CA LEU A 36 4.55 19.66 -9.11
C LEU A 36 4.42 20.47 -10.41
N SER A 37 3.41 21.33 -10.52
CA SER A 37 3.24 22.24 -11.67
C SER A 37 4.42 23.20 -11.85
N PHE A 38 4.99 23.72 -10.77
CA PHE A 38 6.18 24.57 -10.85
C PHE A 38 7.44 23.80 -11.25
N LEU A 39 7.55 22.54 -10.84
CA LEU A 39 8.66 21.67 -11.23
C LEU A 39 8.58 21.29 -12.71
N GLU A 40 7.41 20.85 -13.19
CA GLU A 40 7.21 20.46 -14.59
C GLU A 40 7.43 21.60 -15.58
N ARG A 41 7.15 22.84 -15.16
CA ARG A 41 7.42 24.05 -15.95
C ARG A 41 8.81 24.62 -15.72
N GLY A 42 9.66 24.02 -14.89
CA GLY A 42 10.98 24.56 -14.54
C GLY A 42 10.97 25.92 -13.85
N ALA A 43 9.80 26.40 -13.40
CA ALA A 43 9.56 27.78 -12.98
C ALA A 43 10.26 28.14 -11.66
N ARG A 44 10.58 27.13 -10.83
CA ARG A 44 11.29 27.31 -9.56
C ARG A 44 12.33 26.23 -9.36
N LYS A 45 13.37 26.53 -8.58
CA LYS A 45 14.32 25.51 -8.12
C LYS A 45 13.64 24.68 -7.03
N PRO A 46 13.39 23.37 -7.23
CA PRO A 46 12.80 22.53 -6.21
C PRO A 46 13.80 22.24 -5.09
N HIS A 47 13.28 22.03 -3.88
CA HIS A 47 14.11 21.61 -2.76
C HIS A 47 14.54 20.15 -2.93
N LYS A 48 15.72 19.78 -2.41
CA LYS A 48 16.25 18.40 -2.54
C LYS A 48 15.27 17.34 -2.01
N SER A 49 14.61 17.63 -0.90
CA SER A 49 13.58 16.75 -0.31
C SER A 49 12.35 16.60 -1.20
N THR A 50 11.94 17.65 -1.91
CA THR A 50 10.83 17.59 -2.88
C THR A 50 11.20 16.74 -4.09
N VAL A 51 12.42 16.90 -4.61
CA VAL A 51 12.94 16.09 -5.73
C VAL A 51 12.94 14.62 -5.36
N GLN A 52 13.45 14.26 -4.18
CA GLN A 52 13.49 12.87 -3.73
C GLN A 52 12.10 12.25 -3.61
N LYS A 53 11.12 13.00 -3.09
CA LYS A 53 9.73 12.52 -3.00
C LYS A 53 9.14 12.23 -4.39
N ILE A 54 9.42 13.09 -5.36
CA ILE A 54 8.94 12.95 -6.75
C ILE A 54 9.62 11.77 -7.44
N GLU A 55 10.95 11.65 -7.31
CA GLU A 55 11.70 10.52 -7.85
C GLU A 55 11.18 9.20 -7.28
N ASN A 56 10.98 9.13 -5.96
CA ASN A 56 10.45 7.94 -5.30
C ASN A 56 9.02 7.60 -5.77
N GLY A 57 8.12 8.60 -5.84
CA GLY A 57 6.73 8.36 -6.27
C GLY A 57 6.61 8.00 -7.75
N LEU A 58 7.58 8.38 -8.58
CA LEU A 58 7.68 7.95 -9.98
C LEU A 58 8.51 6.65 -10.15
N GLY A 59 9.05 6.09 -9.08
CA GLY A 59 9.92 4.90 -9.12
C GLY A 59 11.26 5.15 -9.82
N LEU A 60 11.70 6.40 -9.89
CA LEU A 60 12.95 6.82 -10.51
C LEU A 60 14.14 6.64 -9.54
N PRO A 61 15.34 6.32 -10.03
CA PRO A 61 16.53 6.27 -9.20
C PRO A 61 16.82 7.63 -8.54
N PRO A 62 17.34 7.65 -7.30
CA PRO A 62 17.75 8.89 -6.65
C PRO A 62 18.74 9.69 -7.49
N GLY A 63 18.50 10.99 -7.63
CA GLY A 63 19.34 11.90 -8.39
C GLY A 63 19.07 11.93 -9.90
N THR A 64 18.04 11.23 -10.39
CA THR A 64 17.57 11.29 -11.78
C THR A 64 17.36 12.73 -12.23
N TYR A 65 16.65 13.54 -11.46
CA TYR A 65 16.39 14.95 -11.80
C TYR A 65 17.68 15.76 -11.98
N SER A 66 18.70 15.50 -11.15
CA SER A 66 20.00 16.16 -11.28
C SER A 66 20.72 15.80 -12.59
N ARG A 67 20.53 14.57 -13.08
CA ARG A 67 21.06 14.13 -14.38
C ARG A 67 20.29 14.77 -15.53
N LEU A 68 18.96 14.86 -15.42
CA LEU A 68 18.11 15.55 -16.41
C LEU A 68 18.46 17.04 -16.55
N LEU A 69 18.87 17.70 -15.46
CA LEU A 69 19.27 19.11 -15.48
C LEU A 69 20.55 19.40 -16.30
N VAL A 70 21.37 18.37 -16.57
CA VAL A 70 22.63 18.52 -17.32
C VAL A 70 22.66 17.72 -18.62
N ALA A 71 21.64 16.88 -18.85
CA ALA A 71 21.51 16.07 -20.05
C ALA A 71 21.20 16.94 -21.28
N ALA A 72 21.93 16.71 -22.38
CA ALA A 72 21.64 17.39 -23.64
C ALA A 72 20.25 17.04 -24.20
N ASP A 73 19.79 15.82 -23.91
CA ASP A 73 18.45 15.31 -24.21
C ASP A 73 17.88 14.60 -22.96
N PRO A 74 17.07 15.31 -22.15
CA PRO A 74 16.48 14.76 -20.94
C PRO A 74 15.52 13.60 -21.19
N ASP A 75 14.79 13.58 -22.30
CA ASP A 75 13.84 12.51 -22.59
C ASP A 75 14.58 11.21 -22.93
N ALA A 76 15.62 11.29 -23.76
CA ALA A 76 16.46 10.14 -24.09
C ALA A 76 17.28 9.66 -22.88
N GLU A 77 17.73 10.57 -22.00
CA GLU A 77 18.38 10.21 -20.75
C GLU A 77 17.41 9.51 -19.80
N LEU A 78 16.19 10.03 -19.64
CA LEU A 78 15.16 9.42 -18.79
C LEU A 78 14.77 8.03 -19.30
N ALA A 79 14.59 7.87 -20.62
CA ALA A 79 14.34 6.59 -21.25
C ALA A 79 15.49 5.60 -21.03
N ARG A 80 16.76 6.06 -21.13
CA ARG A 80 17.93 5.23 -20.83
C ARG A 80 17.99 4.81 -19.37
N LEU A 81 17.67 5.70 -18.43
CA LEU A 81 17.63 5.37 -17.00
C LEU A 81 16.53 4.35 -16.69
N MET A 82 15.35 4.50 -17.29
CA MET A 82 14.25 3.54 -17.15
C MET A 82 14.58 2.18 -17.79
N ALA A 83 15.18 2.17 -18.98
CA ALA A 83 15.62 0.95 -19.65
C ALA A 83 16.76 0.25 -18.89
N ALA A 84 17.69 1.01 -18.32
CA ALA A 84 18.75 0.47 -17.47
C ALA A 84 18.21 -0.12 -16.16
N GLN A 85 17.14 0.45 -15.60
CA GLN A 85 16.46 -0.10 -14.42
C GLN A 85 15.65 -1.37 -14.76
N ALA A 86 14.97 -1.40 -15.91
CA ALA A 86 14.31 -2.59 -16.44
C ALA A 86 15.32 -3.72 -16.75
N SER A 87 16.49 -3.36 -17.29
CA SER A 87 17.60 -4.29 -17.52
C SER A 87 18.39 -4.63 -16.26
N ALA A 88 18.27 -3.86 -15.17
CA ALA A 88 18.80 -4.24 -13.85
C ALA A 88 17.83 -5.16 -13.09
N ALA A 89 16.54 -5.15 -13.44
CA ALA A 89 15.54 -6.10 -12.96
C ALA A 89 15.70 -7.52 -13.58
N MET A 90 16.46 -7.67 -14.67
CA MET A 90 17.01 -8.94 -15.13
C MET A 90 18.53 -8.95 -14.93
N PRO A 91 19.12 -9.67 -13.97
CA PRO A 91 20.55 -9.59 -13.77
C PRO A 91 21.27 -10.27 -14.94
N ALA A 92 21.83 -9.46 -15.84
CA ALA A 92 22.91 -9.90 -16.72
C ALA A 92 24.05 -10.41 -15.83
N ARG A 93 24.32 -11.71 -15.97
CA ARG A 93 25.32 -12.50 -15.25
C ARG A 93 26.67 -11.77 -15.26
N ARG A 94 27.01 -11.09 -14.17
CA ARG A 94 28.36 -10.55 -13.96
C ARG A 94 29.28 -11.74 -13.67
N THR A 95 30.17 -12.04 -14.61
CA THR A 95 31.27 -12.98 -14.42
C THR A 95 32.38 -12.29 -13.63
N GLY A 96 32.28 -12.38 -12.31
CA GLY A 96 33.31 -12.03 -11.33
C GLY A 96 32.80 -12.47 -9.95
N PRO A 97 33.64 -13.09 -9.09
CA PRO A 97 33.14 -13.65 -7.84
C PRO A 97 32.91 -12.53 -6.83
N VAL A 98 31.71 -11.94 -6.87
CA VAL A 98 31.10 -11.41 -5.65
C VAL A 98 30.20 -12.52 -5.15
N VAL A 99 30.68 -13.26 -4.15
CA VAL A 99 29.83 -14.18 -3.39
C VAL A 99 28.93 -13.30 -2.52
N VAL A 100 27.80 -12.87 -3.09
CA VAL A 100 26.67 -12.39 -2.28
C VAL A 100 26.02 -13.64 -1.73
N ASP A 101 26.17 -13.87 -0.44
CA ASP A 101 25.48 -14.95 0.23
C ASP A 101 23.99 -14.61 0.30
N ARG A 102 23.24 -15.05 -0.71
CA ARG A 102 21.79 -14.81 -0.82
C ARG A 102 21.02 -15.38 0.37
N HIS A 103 21.61 -16.34 1.09
CA HIS A 103 21.04 -16.88 2.31
C HIS A 103 21.03 -15.83 3.43
N SER A 104 22.13 -15.09 3.59
CA SER A 104 22.26 -14.00 4.57
C SER A 104 21.25 -12.86 4.32
N ASP A 105 20.99 -12.50 3.06
CA ASP A 105 20.03 -11.46 2.72
C ASP A 105 18.60 -11.87 3.10
N THR A 106 18.25 -13.15 2.92
CA THR A 106 16.93 -13.67 3.29
C THR A 106 16.74 -13.81 4.80
N GLU A 107 17.80 -14.15 5.55
CA GLU A 107 17.77 -14.18 7.02
C GLU A 107 17.61 -12.78 7.61
N VAL A 108 18.27 -11.76 7.03
CA VAL A 108 18.11 -10.36 7.45
C VAL A 108 16.68 -9.87 7.22
N LEU A 109 16.07 -10.20 6.09
CA LEU A 109 14.68 -9.84 5.79
C LEU A 109 13.68 -10.51 6.72
N GLU A 110 13.96 -11.75 7.11
CA GLU A 110 13.17 -12.48 8.10
C GLU A 110 13.27 -11.84 9.47
N GLY A 111 14.49 -11.62 9.99
CA GLY A 111 14.69 -11.00 11.30
C GLY A 111 14.09 -9.58 11.38
N TYR A 112 14.07 -8.84 10.26
CA TYR A 112 13.37 -7.57 10.20
C TYR A 112 11.84 -7.73 10.31
N ALA A 113 11.25 -8.73 9.63
CA ALA A 113 9.82 -9.01 9.71
C ALA A 113 9.41 -9.43 11.13
N GLU A 114 10.22 -10.26 11.78
CA GLU A 114 10.02 -10.67 13.18
C GLU A 114 10.07 -9.48 14.14
N ALA A 115 11.09 -8.63 14.01
CA ALA A 115 11.23 -7.43 14.84
C ALA A 115 10.04 -6.45 14.68
N GLN A 116 9.48 -6.32 13.47
CA GLN A 116 8.27 -5.52 13.24
C GLN A 116 7.05 -6.11 13.95
N LEU A 117 6.87 -7.43 13.90
CA LEU A 117 5.78 -8.11 14.59
C LEU A 117 5.88 -7.91 16.11
N ASP A 118 7.07 -8.01 16.68
CA ASP A 118 7.26 -7.78 18.12
C ASP A 118 7.09 -6.32 18.53
N ALA A 119 7.53 -5.38 17.70
CA ALA A 119 7.24 -3.96 17.91
C ALA A 119 5.73 -3.69 17.91
N LEU A 120 4.98 -4.30 16.98
CA LEU A 120 3.51 -4.20 16.92
C LEU A 120 2.85 -4.79 18.16
N LYS A 121 3.24 -5.99 18.61
CA LYS A 121 2.73 -6.58 19.86
C LYS A 121 2.95 -5.63 21.04
N SER A 122 4.14 -5.04 21.15
CA SER A 122 4.45 -4.09 22.23
C SER A 122 3.58 -2.82 22.19
N VAL A 123 3.26 -2.32 21.00
CA VAL A 123 2.32 -1.19 20.84
C VAL A 123 0.91 -1.60 21.25
N ILE A 124 0.45 -2.79 20.87
CA ILE A 124 -0.88 -3.32 21.18
C ILE A 124 -1.07 -3.49 22.70
N ASP A 125 -0.05 -3.99 23.40
CA ASP A 125 -0.06 -4.16 24.86
C ASP A 125 -0.16 -2.82 25.61
N ARG A 126 0.26 -1.73 24.96
CA ARG A 126 0.23 -0.37 25.52
C ARG A 126 -0.98 0.44 25.06
N LEU A 127 -1.94 -0.19 24.37
CA LEU A 127 -3.14 0.51 23.91
C LEU A 127 -3.89 1.13 25.10
N PRO A 128 -4.43 2.36 24.94
CA PRO A 128 -5.20 3.01 25.99
C PRO A 128 -6.49 2.23 26.30
N ALA A 129 -7.12 2.53 27.44
CA ALA A 129 -8.42 1.95 27.76
C ALA A 129 -9.46 2.25 26.66
N THR A 130 -10.39 1.31 26.44
CA THR A 130 -11.47 1.38 25.43
C THR A 130 -12.39 2.60 25.57
N THR A 131 -12.33 3.31 26.68
CA THR A 131 -13.11 4.51 27.00
C THR A 131 -12.43 5.82 26.59
N SER A 132 -11.20 5.78 26.05
CA SER A 132 -10.52 6.98 25.56
C SER A 132 -11.21 7.53 24.31
N ASN A 133 -11.38 8.85 24.23
CA ASN A 133 -12.02 9.51 23.10
C ASN A 133 -11.22 9.39 21.79
N GLU A 134 -9.95 8.98 21.87
CA GLU A 134 -9.06 8.76 20.72
C GLU A 134 -8.84 7.26 20.42
N TYR A 135 -9.50 6.35 21.15
CA TYR A 135 -9.27 4.90 21.08
C TYR A 135 -9.39 4.34 19.66
N GLU A 136 -10.41 4.78 18.91
CA GLU A 136 -10.64 4.38 17.51
C GLU A 136 -9.50 4.83 16.59
N THR A 137 -9.07 6.09 16.71
CA THR A 137 -7.94 6.64 15.95
C THR A 137 -6.64 5.89 16.24
N TYR A 138 -6.38 5.51 17.50
CA TYR A 138 -5.21 4.70 17.86
C TYR A 138 -5.27 3.31 17.23
N ILE A 139 -6.42 2.63 17.30
CA ILE A 139 -6.55 1.31 16.69
C ILE A 139 -6.35 1.38 15.18
N LEU A 140 -6.96 2.35 14.48
CA LEU A 140 -6.77 2.52 13.03
C LEU A 140 -5.30 2.77 12.67
N SER A 141 -4.57 3.53 13.49
CA SER A 141 -3.13 3.74 13.33
C SER A 141 -2.35 2.44 13.46
N VAL A 142 -2.66 1.60 14.46
CA VAL A 142 -2.00 0.30 14.66
C VAL A 142 -2.34 -0.68 13.54
N ILE A 143 -3.60 -0.73 13.09
CA ILE A 143 -4.01 -1.53 11.92
C ILE A 143 -3.21 -1.09 10.69
N ALA A 144 -3.05 0.21 10.45
CA ALA A 144 -2.24 0.72 9.35
C ALA A 144 -0.75 0.35 9.46
N GLN A 145 -0.23 0.10 10.67
CA GLN A 145 1.11 -0.44 10.88
C GLN A 145 1.17 -1.96 10.62
N CYS A 146 0.17 -2.74 11.07
CA CYS A 146 0.06 -4.18 10.76
C CYS A 146 0.11 -4.43 9.26
N VAL A 147 -0.68 -3.68 8.50
CA VAL A 147 -0.70 -3.67 7.03
C VAL A 147 0.70 -3.52 6.42
N LYS A 148 1.46 -2.54 6.92
CA LYS A 148 2.79 -2.24 6.36
C LYS A 148 3.74 -3.41 6.63
N ALA A 149 3.65 -3.99 7.82
CA ALA A 149 4.40 -5.18 8.17
C ALA A 149 3.98 -6.39 7.31
N GLU A 150 2.69 -6.55 7.01
CA GLU A 150 2.19 -7.62 6.13
C GLU A 150 2.73 -7.49 4.71
N MET A 151 2.61 -6.31 4.10
CA MET A 151 3.12 -6.06 2.74
C MET A 151 4.63 -6.31 2.65
N LEU A 152 5.37 -5.96 3.70
CA LEU A 152 6.79 -6.22 3.78
C LEU A 152 7.09 -7.70 3.93
N ALA A 153 6.43 -8.40 4.87
CA ALA A 153 6.60 -9.83 5.07
C ALA A 153 6.23 -10.64 3.81
N ALA A 154 5.19 -10.23 3.09
CA ALA A 154 4.82 -10.82 1.80
C ALA A 154 5.89 -10.60 0.72
N SER A 155 6.52 -9.43 0.71
CA SER A 155 7.63 -9.14 -0.20
C SER A 155 8.88 -9.94 0.18
N SER A 156 9.22 -10.03 1.46
CA SER A 156 10.29 -10.89 1.98
C SER A 156 10.04 -12.35 1.66
N TRP A 157 8.80 -12.83 1.78
CA TRP A 157 8.42 -14.19 1.42
C TRP A 157 8.65 -14.47 -0.07
N ARG A 158 8.23 -13.58 -0.96
CA ARG A 158 8.48 -13.72 -2.41
C ARG A 158 9.97 -13.80 -2.73
N VAL A 159 10.79 -13.00 -2.05
CA VAL A 159 12.26 -13.03 -2.20
C VAL A 159 12.82 -14.36 -1.68
N ALA A 160 12.39 -14.81 -0.51
CA ALA A 160 12.82 -16.08 0.09
C ALA A 160 12.48 -17.29 -0.80
N VAL A 161 11.27 -17.33 -1.37
CA VAL A 161 10.86 -18.37 -2.34
C VAL A 161 11.76 -18.34 -3.56
N SER A 162 12.00 -17.15 -4.13
CA SER A 162 12.84 -16.99 -5.32
C SER A 162 14.30 -17.37 -5.07
N ALA A 163 14.76 -17.25 -3.83
CA ALA A 163 16.10 -17.61 -3.40
C ALA A 163 16.23 -19.08 -2.93
N GLY A 164 15.11 -19.82 -2.81
CA GLY A 164 15.11 -21.18 -2.27
C GLY A 164 15.47 -21.24 -0.78
N ALA A 165 15.13 -20.20 -0.01
CA ALA A 165 15.45 -20.12 1.41
C ALA A 165 14.45 -20.91 2.29
N ASP A 166 14.94 -21.48 3.38
CA ASP A 166 14.13 -22.22 4.36
C ASP A 166 13.22 -21.31 5.21
N SER A 167 13.41 -19.99 5.13
CA SER A 167 12.64 -18.98 5.89
C SER A 167 11.21 -18.77 5.39
N THR A 168 10.84 -19.35 4.25
CA THR A 168 9.49 -19.20 3.65
C THR A 168 8.36 -19.64 4.58
N GLY A 169 8.57 -20.71 5.35
CA GLY A 169 7.59 -21.18 6.35
C GLY A 169 7.38 -20.17 7.47
N ARG A 170 8.46 -19.67 8.07
CA ARG A 170 8.42 -18.69 9.17
C ARG A 170 7.83 -17.35 8.74
N LEU A 171 8.17 -16.89 7.53
CA LEU A 171 7.56 -15.69 6.94
C LEU A 171 6.05 -15.86 6.71
N MET A 172 5.58 -17.07 6.37
CA MET A 172 4.16 -17.35 6.25
C MET A 172 3.45 -17.33 7.62
N GLU A 173 4.07 -17.92 8.65
CA GLU A 173 3.56 -17.85 10.03
C GLU A 173 3.47 -16.40 10.51
N HIS A 174 4.46 -15.56 10.21
CA HIS A 174 4.42 -14.13 10.53
C HIS A 174 3.26 -13.40 9.84
N LEU A 175 3.02 -13.67 8.56
CA LEU A 175 1.89 -13.11 7.82
C LEU A 175 0.55 -13.51 8.44
N GLN A 176 0.38 -14.79 8.81
CA GLN A 176 -0.82 -15.27 9.49
C GLN A 176 -1.01 -14.62 10.87
N ALA A 177 0.09 -14.43 11.63
CA ALA A 177 0.05 -13.74 12.91
C ALA A 177 -0.34 -12.26 12.78
N LEU A 178 0.16 -11.57 11.77
CA LEU A 178 -0.21 -10.18 11.47
C LEU A 178 -1.68 -10.07 11.09
N GLU A 179 -2.17 -10.96 10.22
CA GLU A 179 -3.58 -11.00 9.80
C GLU A 179 -4.53 -11.28 10.98
N ALA A 180 -4.16 -12.22 11.85
CA ALA A 180 -4.91 -12.52 13.07
C ALA A 180 -4.95 -11.31 14.02
N THR A 181 -3.83 -10.60 14.14
CA THR A 181 -3.71 -9.38 14.95
C THR A 181 -4.59 -8.26 14.40
N ARG A 182 -4.54 -8.02 13.09
CA ARG A 182 -5.35 -7.04 12.37
C ARG A 182 -6.85 -7.30 12.57
N THR A 183 -7.26 -8.56 12.41
CA THR A 183 -8.64 -8.99 12.63
C THR A 183 -9.08 -8.80 14.08
N ALA A 184 -8.20 -9.11 15.05
CA ALA A 184 -8.49 -8.90 16.48
C ALA A 184 -8.65 -7.42 16.82
N LEU A 185 -7.87 -6.53 16.21
CA LEU A 185 -7.99 -5.08 16.38
C LEU A 185 -9.32 -4.54 15.81
N LEU A 186 -9.73 -4.99 14.61
CA LEU A 186 -11.04 -4.62 14.05
C LEU A 186 -12.21 -5.06 14.93
N LYS A 187 -12.12 -6.23 15.57
CA LYS A 187 -13.14 -6.72 16.51
C LYS A 187 -13.29 -5.85 17.76
N ARG A 188 -12.29 -5.03 18.11
CA ARG A 188 -12.39 -4.05 19.22
C ARG A 188 -13.23 -2.82 18.85
N MET A 189 -13.53 -2.62 17.56
CA MET A 189 -14.31 -1.49 17.05
C MET A 189 -15.52 -1.95 16.21
N PRO A 190 -16.43 -2.77 16.79
CA PRO A 190 -17.47 -3.45 16.01
C PRO A 190 -18.46 -2.51 15.32
N GLY A 191 -18.63 -1.28 15.84
CA GLY A 191 -19.49 -0.24 15.27
C GLY A 191 -18.83 0.65 14.22
N SER A 192 -17.49 0.58 14.07
CA SER A 192 -16.79 1.35 13.03
C SER A 192 -17.24 0.89 11.64
N LEU A 193 -17.33 1.83 10.70
CA LEU A 193 -17.78 1.50 9.34
C LEU A 193 -16.81 0.52 8.66
N SER A 194 -15.50 0.63 8.89
CA SER A 194 -14.50 -0.30 8.34
C SER A 194 -14.71 -1.73 8.84
N ALA A 195 -14.95 -1.92 10.15
CA ALA A 195 -15.19 -3.24 10.71
C ALA A 195 -16.52 -3.85 10.23
N ARG A 196 -17.57 -3.03 10.10
CA ARG A 196 -18.85 -3.47 9.54
C ARG A 196 -18.72 -3.84 8.06
N PHE A 197 -18.04 -2.98 7.27
CA PHE A 197 -17.81 -3.23 5.85
C PHE A 197 -16.93 -4.46 5.59
N ASP A 198 -15.88 -4.68 6.39
CA ASP A 198 -15.05 -5.88 6.34
C ASP A 198 -15.87 -7.15 6.56
N ARG A 199 -16.76 -7.16 7.58
CA ARG A 199 -17.70 -8.27 7.81
C ARG A 199 -18.69 -8.45 6.67
N ALA A 200 -19.26 -7.36 6.16
CA ALA A 200 -20.19 -7.39 5.04
C ALA A 200 -19.54 -7.98 3.77
N CYS A 201 -18.28 -7.61 3.49
CA CYS A 201 -17.52 -8.21 2.39
C CYS A 201 -17.40 -9.73 2.56
N ALA A 202 -17.00 -10.19 3.76
CA ALA A 202 -16.87 -11.61 4.07
C ALA A 202 -18.19 -12.40 3.99
N GLN A 203 -19.32 -11.78 4.37
CA GLN A 203 -20.65 -12.40 4.38
C GLN A 203 -21.34 -12.38 3.02
N SER A 204 -21.03 -11.41 2.15
CA SER A 204 -21.76 -11.19 0.90
C SER A 204 -21.62 -12.33 -0.13
N SER A 205 -20.60 -13.20 0.00
CA SER A 205 -20.18 -14.19 -1.01
C SER A 205 -19.81 -13.61 -2.38
N LEU A 206 -19.83 -12.29 -2.55
CA LEU A 206 -19.51 -11.61 -3.80
C LEU A 206 -17.99 -11.49 -3.98
N PRO A 207 -17.47 -11.61 -5.22
CA PRO A 207 -16.08 -11.27 -5.50
C PRO A 207 -15.79 -9.81 -5.21
N GLU A 208 -14.57 -9.52 -4.74
CA GLU A 208 -14.13 -8.16 -4.37
C GLU A 208 -14.24 -7.17 -5.53
N THR A 209 -14.01 -7.63 -6.77
CA THR A 209 -14.22 -6.85 -8.00
C THR A 209 -15.66 -6.38 -8.19
N ILE A 210 -16.64 -7.19 -7.79
CA ILE A 210 -18.07 -6.85 -7.88
C ILE A 210 -18.43 -5.87 -6.76
N ILE A 211 -17.91 -6.09 -5.54
CA ILE A 211 -18.11 -5.17 -4.42
C ILE A 211 -17.53 -3.79 -4.75
N ALA A 212 -16.33 -3.74 -5.33
CA ALA A 212 -15.68 -2.52 -5.83
C ALA A 212 -16.57 -1.77 -6.82
N ALA A 213 -17.14 -2.48 -7.81
CA ALA A 213 -18.07 -1.88 -8.76
C ALA A 213 -19.36 -1.36 -8.10
N LEU A 214 -19.93 -2.09 -7.13
CA LEU A 214 -21.15 -1.69 -6.41
C LEU A 214 -20.95 -0.40 -5.61
N VAL A 215 -19.84 -0.30 -4.88
CA VAL A 215 -19.50 0.90 -4.11
C VAL A 215 -18.77 1.96 -4.94
N GLY A 216 -18.52 1.63 -6.22
CA GLY A 216 -17.80 2.39 -7.26
C GLY A 216 -16.53 3.04 -6.76
N VAL A 217 -15.60 2.17 -6.42
CA VAL A 217 -14.19 2.41 -6.08
C VAL A 217 -13.36 1.37 -6.83
N ASP A 218 -12.06 1.57 -6.91
CA ASP A 218 -11.15 0.55 -7.43
C ASP A 218 -10.99 -0.61 -6.45
N VAL A 219 -10.58 -1.79 -6.95
CA VAL A 219 -10.39 -2.98 -6.10
C VAL A 219 -9.37 -2.72 -4.99
N ASP A 220 -8.31 -1.98 -5.29
CA ASP A 220 -7.29 -1.60 -4.30
C ASP A 220 -7.87 -0.67 -3.21
N GLU A 221 -8.87 0.15 -3.54
CA GLU A 221 -9.54 1.01 -2.56
C GLU A 221 -10.41 0.19 -1.60
N ILE A 222 -10.95 -0.97 -2.00
CA ILE A 222 -11.66 -1.87 -1.07
C ILE A 222 -10.75 -2.28 0.07
N TRP A 223 -9.50 -2.60 -0.27
CA TRP A 223 -8.49 -2.97 0.70
C TRP A 223 -8.19 -1.80 1.65
N ASP A 224 -8.08 -0.55 1.16
CA ASP A 224 -7.90 0.64 2.01
C ASP A 224 -9.12 0.96 2.88
N ILE A 225 -10.34 0.76 2.38
CA ILE A 225 -11.58 0.96 3.16
C ILE A 225 -11.62 -0.02 4.34
N ARG A 226 -11.34 -1.30 4.09
CA ARG A 226 -11.35 -2.37 5.10
C ARG A 226 -10.25 -2.22 6.14
N ASN A 227 -9.08 -1.74 5.73
CA ASN A 227 -7.87 -1.76 6.58
C ASN A 227 -7.44 -0.40 7.12
N ARG A 228 -7.86 0.70 6.51
CA ARG A 228 -7.45 2.05 6.93
C ARG A 228 -8.62 2.97 7.21
N GLY A 229 -9.85 2.56 6.86
CA GLY A 229 -11.05 3.40 7.00
C GLY A 229 -11.01 4.66 6.14
N VAL A 230 -10.16 4.67 5.11
CA VAL A 230 -10.10 5.76 4.13
C VAL A 230 -11.21 5.52 3.12
N ILE A 231 -12.24 6.35 3.16
CA ILE A 231 -13.39 6.25 2.26
C ILE A 231 -13.55 7.59 1.55
N SER A 232 -13.57 7.57 0.23
CA SER A 232 -13.83 8.78 -0.54
C SER A 232 -15.26 9.29 -0.27
N PRO A 233 -15.50 10.62 -0.19
CA PRO A 233 -16.83 11.15 0.10
C PRO A 233 -17.92 10.67 -0.88
N GLY A 234 -17.54 10.44 -2.14
CA GLY A 234 -18.45 9.91 -3.17
C GLY A 234 -18.82 8.44 -2.98
N ALA A 235 -17.95 7.62 -2.38
CA ALA A 235 -18.20 6.20 -2.12
C ALA A 235 -18.94 5.97 -0.79
N LEU A 236 -18.78 6.87 0.18
CA LEU A 236 -19.32 6.71 1.55
C LEU A 236 -20.80 6.30 1.62
N PRO A 237 -21.75 6.92 0.88
CA PRO A 237 -23.15 6.51 0.93
C PRO A 237 -23.37 5.07 0.43
N ARG A 238 -22.63 4.66 -0.60
CA ARG A 238 -22.75 3.32 -1.22
C ARG A 238 -22.10 2.25 -0.35
N VAL A 239 -20.96 2.56 0.28
CA VAL A 239 -20.33 1.67 1.28
C VAL A 239 -21.28 1.40 2.45
N ARG A 240 -21.95 2.44 2.98
CA ARG A 240 -22.95 2.28 4.05
C ARG A 240 -24.14 1.44 3.60
N ALA A 241 -24.72 1.75 2.43
CA ALA A 241 -25.86 1.03 1.90
C ALA A 241 -25.55 -0.45 1.65
N PHE A 242 -24.38 -0.78 1.08
CA PHE A 242 -23.93 -2.16 0.92
C PHE A 242 -23.79 -2.87 2.26
N THR A 243 -23.14 -2.22 3.23
CA THR A 243 -22.93 -2.78 4.57
C THR A 243 -24.26 -3.11 5.25
N GLU A 244 -25.21 -2.17 5.23
CA GLU A 244 -26.53 -2.33 5.83
C GLU A 244 -27.33 -3.44 5.13
N ALA A 245 -27.31 -3.50 3.79
CA ALA A 245 -28.03 -4.52 3.02
C ALA A 245 -27.56 -5.95 3.34
N VAL A 246 -26.24 -6.16 3.47
CA VAL A 246 -25.68 -7.48 3.82
C VAL A 246 -26.00 -7.85 5.27
N GLU A 247 -25.88 -6.90 6.20
CA GLU A 247 -26.21 -7.13 7.61
C GLU A 247 -27.69 -7.52 7.81
N THR A 248 -28.63 -6.85 7.12
CA THR A 248 -30.06 -7.20 7.15
C THR A 248 -30.31 -8.59 6.56
N THR A 249 -29.71 -8.89 5.41
CA THR A 249 -29.87 -10.21 4.76
C THR A 249 -29.34 -11.35 5.65
N GLY A 250 -28.23 -11.12 6.36
CA GLY A 250 -27.68 -12.09 7.31
C GLY A 250 -28.58 -12.33 8.53
N GLN A 251 -29.25 -11.29 9.04
CA GLN A 251 -30.20 -11.42 10.16
C GLN A 251 -31.42 -12.26 9.78
N GLU A 252 -32.01 -12.02 8.61
CA GLU A 252 -33.16 -12.78 8.11
C GLU A 252 -32.84 -14.28 7.91
N GLN A 253 -31.63 -14.59 7.45
CA GLN A 253 -31.16 -15.97 7.29
C GLN A 253 -30.94 -16.66 8.65
N GLN A 254 -30.39 -15.96 9.64
CA GLN A 254 -30.18 -16.48 10.99
C GLN A 254 -31.51 -16.80 11.70
N GLU A 255 -32.50 -15.89 11.61
CA GLU A 255 -33.84 -16.09 12.20
C GLU A 255 -34.60 -17.26 11.55
N SER A 256 -34.44 -17.45 10.24
CA SER A 256 -35.02 -18.59 9.53
C SER A 256 -34.39 -19.95 9.90
N HIS A 257 -33.11 -19.95 10.30
CA HIS A 257 -32.38 -21.15 10.71
C HIS A 257 -32.74 -21.55 12.15
N ASP A 258 -32.75 -20.59 13.09
CA ASP A 258 -33.14 -20.83 14.50
C ASP A 258 -34.62 -21.24 14.61
N GLY A 259 -35.49 -20.69 13.75
CA GLY A 259 -36.91 -21.09 13.67
C GLY A 259 -37.13 -22.52 13.13
N ALA A 260 -36.16 -23.09 12.41
CA ALA A 260 -36.21 -24.46 11.89
C ALA A 260 -35.66 -25.49 12.89
N GLU A 261 -34.65 -25.13 13.70
CA GLU A 261 -34.11 -26.00 14.76
C GLU A 261 -34.99 -26.04 16.02
N GLY A 262 -35.80 -25.02 16.29
CA GLY A 262 -36.76 -25.00 17.40
C GLY A 262 -38.06 -25.81 17.19
N ALA A 263 -38.20 -26.48 16.04
CA ALA A 263 -39.41 -27.21 15.65
C ALA A 263 -39.25 -28.75 15.62
N GLN A 264 -38.16 -29.29 16.20
CA GLN A 264 -37.92 -30.74 16.33
C GLN A 264 -38.03 -31.24 17.77
#